data_AF-A0A9P8RMT4-F1
#
_entry.id   AF-A0A9P8RMT4-F1
#
_cell.length_a   1.000
_cell.length_b   1.000
_cell.length_c   1.000
_cell.angle_alpha   90.00
_cell.angle_beta   90.00
_cell.angle_gamma   90.00
#
_symmetry.space_group_name_H-M   'P 1'
#
loop_
_entity.id
_entity.type
_entity.pdbx_description
1 polymer ?
#
loop_
_entity_poly.entity_id
_entity_poly.type
_entity_poly.pdbx_seq_one_letter_code
_entity_poly.pdbx_strand_id
1 'polypeptide(L)'
;MAQRIAIVSVYDKTGLLDLAKGLVQQNVRILASGGTAKMIRESGFAVEDISAITKAPEMLAGRVKTLHPAVHAGILARNLASDEKDLAEQHIDKVDYVVCNLYPFKETIAKPNVTVPEAVEEIDIGGVTLIRAAAKNHSRVTILSDPNDYAEFLKELGAGEIKESSRNRYALKAFEHTADYDANISSFFRSRYAGNGDQYAQLRYGANPHQKPASAFVKSASLPFKTLNGSPGYINLLDALNSWPLVKELKAALGKPAAASFKHVSPAGAAIGVPLSAEERKVYFVDDIQGIESSALAQAYARARGADRMSSFGDMIALSDIVDVPTASIISKEVSDGVIAPGYEDAALEILKKKKGGKYLVLQIDPDYTPESTETRTVYGVTLQQHRNDVEITPSSFSRTITPKDFSLPESATRDLTVATIALKYTQSNSVCYAKNGQVVGLGAGQQSRIHCTRLAGDKADNLWFRFHPKVLGIKWKKGTKRPDKSNAIDLLVSGELPKSGPEREQFEAFFDEVPAAFTEEEREEWSAKQSDVVVSSDAFFPFIDNVYRAHRSGVKYIAAPAGSQNDGAVFETAEKLNMVFVEQNTRLFHH
;
A
#
# COMPACT_ATOMS: atom_id res chain seq x y z
N MET A 1 29.37 47.03 19.83
CA MET A 1 29.05 45.65 19.39
C MET A 1 29.55 45.50 17.96
N ALA A 2 30.10 44.34 17.60
CA ALA A 2 30.45 44.06 16.20
C ALA A 2 29.20 44.19 15.31
N GLN A 3 29.37 44.68 14.09
CA GLN A 3 28.27 44.80 13.13
C GLN A 3 27.78 43.40 12.75
N ARG A 4 26.48 43.14 12.89
CA ARG A 4 25.89 41.85 12.52
C ARG A 4 25.99 41.62 11.01
N ILE A 5 26.14 40.36 10.59
CA ILE A 5 26.31 40.01 9.17
C ILE A 5 25.15 39.15 8.67
N ALA A 6 24.61 39.52 7.51
CA ALA A 6 23.64 38.74 6.75
C ALA A 6 24.24 38.26 5.43
N ILE A 7 24.20 36.95 5.17
CA ILE A 7 24.47 36.37 3.85
C ILE A 7 23.15 36.19 3.11
N VAL A 8 23.00 36.81 1.94
CA VAL A 8 21.76 36.79 1.14
C VAL A 8 22.05 36.20 -0.25
N SER A 9 21.48 35.04 -0.53
CA SER A 9 21.65 34.30 -1.79
C SER A 9 20.34 33.64 -2.19
N VAL A 10 19.52 34.34 -2.96
CA VAL A 10 18.15 33.92 -3.27
C VAL A 10 17.88 33.83 -4.78
N TYR A 11 17.29 32.72 -5.20
CA TYR A 11 16.70 32.55 -6.53
C TYR A 11 15.35 33.29 -6.63
N ASP A 12 14.41 33.04 -5.73
CA ASP A 12 13.18 33.82 -5.63
C ASP A 12 13.47 35.14 -4.89
N LYS A 13 13.28 36.26 -5.59
CA LYS A 13 13.55 37.61 -5.08
C LYS A 13 12.33 38.30 -4.49
N THR A 14 11.22 37.58 -4.30
CA THR A 14 10.02 38.09 -3.64
C THR A 14 10.38 38.69 -2.27
N GLY A 15 9.95 39.91 -1.99
CA GLY A 15 10.22 40.61 -0.72
C GLY A 15 11.68 40.99 -0.44
N LEU A 16 12.61 40.76 -1.38
CA LEU A 16 14.05 40.96 -1.16
C LEU A 16 14.41 42.41 -0.81
N LEU A 17 13.76 43.40 -1.43
CA LEU A 17 14.07 44.81 -1.20
C LEU A 17 13.59 45.30 0.17
N ASP A 18 12.43 44.83 0.63
CA ASP A 18 11.93 45.14 1.98
C ASP A 18 12.83 44.51 3.04
N LEU A 19 13.28 43.27 2.81
CA LEU A 19 14.27 42.61 3.65
C LEU A 19 15.59 43.38 3.69
N ALA A 20 16.14 43.77 2.54
CA ALA A 20 17.38 44.54 2.47
C ALA A 20 17.26 45.87 3.21
N LYS A 21 16.14 46.59 3.01
CA LYS A 21 15.84 47.83 3.73
C LYS A 21 15.82 47.63 5.24
N GLY A 22 15.11 46.62 5.73
CA GLY A 22 15.00 46.33 7.16
C GLY A 22 16.32 45.91 7.80
N LEU A 23 17.15 45.13 7.09
CA LEU A 23 18.51 44.78 7.53
C LEU A 23 19.41 46.01 7.65
N VAL A 24 19.41 46.90 6.64
CA VAL A 24 20.19 48.14 6.65
C VAL A 24 19.75 49.07 7.79
N GLN A 25 18.44 49.21 8.01
CA GLN A 25 17.89 50.01 9.13
C GLN A 25 18.37 49.55 10.51
N GLN A 26 18.70 48.26 10.65
CA GLN A 26 19.17 47.64 11.89
C GLN A 26 20.70 47.50 11.94
N ASN A 27 21.41 48.25 11.08
CA ASN A 27 22.86 48.24 10.93
C ASN A 27 23.45 46.84 10.69
N VAL A 28 22.75 46.02 9.88
CA VAL A 28 23.24 44.69 9.47
C VAL A 28 24.01 44.82 8.16
N ARG A 29 25.24 44.30 8.12
CA ARG A 29 26.07 44.24 6.91
C ARG A 29 25.56 43.13 5.98
N ILE A 30 25.25 43.47 4.73
CA ILE A 30 24.71 42.53 3.74
C ILE A 30 25.84 42.05 2.81
N LEU A 31 26.05 40.74 2.78
CA LEU A 31 26.91 40.03 1.84
C LEU A 31 26.04 39.23 0.87
N ALA A 32 26.15 39.48 -0.43
CA ALA A 32 25.35 38.80 -1.45
C ALA A 32 26.20 38.38 -2.66
N SER A 33 25.62 37.64 -3.60
CA SER A 33 26.32 37.28 -4.83
C SER A 33 25.44 37.37 -6.07
N GLY A 34 26.06 37.57 -7.24
CA GLY A 34 25.41 37.54 -8.54
C GLY A 34 24.17 38.45 -8.64
N GLY A 35 23.07 37.89 -9.17
CA GLY A 35 21.82 38.62 -9.37
C GLY A 35 21.20 39.19 -8.09
N THR A 36 21.42 38.57 -6.93
CA THR A 36 20.94 39.09 -5.64
C THR A 36 21.66 40.38 -5.25
N ALA A 37 23.00 40.39 -5.33
CA ALA A 37 23.81 41.57 -5.04
C ALA A 37 23.48 42.72 -6.01
N LYS A 38 23.34 42.41 -7.30
CA LYS A 38 22.96 43.38 -8.34
C LYS A 38 21.65 44.09 -8.00
N MET A 39 20.59 43.33 -7.71
CA MET A 39 19.26 43.89 -7.43
C MET A 39 19.23 44.79 -6.18
N ILE A 40 19.91 44.39 -5.10
CA ILE A 40 20.01 45.19 -3.86
C ILE A 40 20.76 46.49 -4.12
N ARG A 41 21.88 46.42 -4.85
CA ARG A 41 22.74 47.58 -5.18
C ARG A 41 22.04 48.58 -6.08
N GLU A 42 21.36 48.11 -7.13
CA GLU A 42 20.59 48.94 -8.07
C GLU A 42 19.42 49.66 -7.38
N SER A 43 18.93 49.11 -6.27
CA SER A 43 17.88 49.72 -5.45
C SER A 43 18.41 50.71 -4.40
N GLY A 44 19.71 51.00 -4.39
CA GLY A 44 20.34 52.01 -3.55
C GLY A 44 20.71 51.54 -2.13
N PHE A 45 20.61 50.24 -1.83
CA PHE A 45 21.01 49.69 -0.53
C PHE A 45 22.48 49.26 -0.52
N ALA A 46 23.14 49.44 0.63
CA ALA A 46 24.52 48.99 0.82
C ALA A 46 24.59 47.45 0.79
N VAL A 47 25.41 46.91 -0.11
CA VAL A 47 25.65 45.47 -0.25
C VAL A 47 27.06 45.22 -0.77
N GLU A 48 27.74 44.27 -0.15
CA GLU A 48 29.05 43.79 -0.57
C GLU A 48 28.92 42.42 -1.25
N ASP A 49 29.82 42.13 -2.18
CA ASP A 49 29.88 40.81 -2.78
C ASP A 49 30.52 39.81 -1.80
N ILE A 50 30.13 38.54 -1.86
CA ILE A 50 30.72 37.47 -1.01
C ILE A 50 32.25 37.41 -1.11
N SER A 51 32.82 37.78 -2.25
CA SER A 51 34.27 37.90 -2.45
C SER A 51 34.95 38.89 -1.48
N ALA A 52 34.21 39.82 -0.88
CA ALA A 52 34.72 40.73 0.14
C ALA A 52 35.25 40.00 1.37
N ILE A 53 34.65 38.86 1.75
CA ILE A 53 35.09 38.03 2.88
C ILE A 53 35.90 36.80 2.46
N THR A 54 35.66 36.25 1.27
CA THR A 54 36.41 35.05 0.82
C THR A 54 37.75 35.39 0.20
N LYS A 55 37.89 36.60 -0.37
CA LYS A 55 39.02 37.01 -1.23
C LYS A 55 39.24 36.10 -2.44
N ALA A 56 38.29 35.21 -2.73
CA ALA A 56 38.35 34.28 -3.84
C ALA A 56 37.62 34.89 -5.07
N PRO A 57 38.15 34.70 -6.29
CA PRO A 57 37.46 35.10 -7.50
C PRO A 57 36.23 34.23 -7.76
N GLU A 58 35.29 34.74 -8.55
CA GLU A 58 34.20 33.91 -9.08
C GLU A 58 34.77 32.90 -10.09
N MET A 59 34.42 31.62 -9.93
CA MET A 59 34.91 30.52 -10.76
C MET A 59 33.77 29.58 -11.16
N LEU A 60 33.97 28.85 -12.27
CA LEU A 60 33.04 27.84 -12.77
C LEU A 60 31.61 28.38 -12.93
N ALA A 61 31.47 29.58 -13.52
CA ALA A 61 30.20 30.29 -13.70
C ALA A 61 29.39 30.43 -12.40
N GLY A 62 30.06 30.64 -11.26
CA GLY A 62 29.43 30.90 -9.97
C GLY A 62 29.06 29.66 -9.16
N ARG A 63 29.41 28.44 -9.62
CA ARG A 63 29.08 27.18 -8.93
C ARG A 63 29.69 27.04 -7.54
N VAL A 64 30.85 27.64 -7.30
CA VAL A 64 31.66 27.47 -6.06
C VAL A 64 31.84 28.77 -5.28
N LYS A 65 30.97 29.76 -5.51
CA LYS A 65 31.13 31.13 -4.95
C LYS A 65 31.02 31.22 -3.43
N THR A 66 30.24 30.35 -2.79
CA THR A 66 29.99 30.38 -1.32
C THR A 66 30.65 29.23 -0.57
N LEU A 67 31.21 28.25 -1.27
CA LEU A 67 31.87 27.06 -0.70
C LEU A 67 33.27 27.41 -0.20
N HIS A 68 33.36 28.25 0.83
CA HIS A 68 34.62 28.77 1.36
C HIS A 68 34.61 28.75 2.90
N PRO A 69 35.75 28.45 3.57
CA PRO A 69 35.84 28.48 5.03
C PRO A 69 35.40 29.80 5.65
N ALA A 70 35.77 30.95 5.06
CA ALA A 70 35.34 32.27 5.55
C ALA A 70 33.80 32.43 5.64
N VAL A 71 33.04 31.74 4.78
CA VAL A 71 31.57 31.72 4.82
C VAL A 71 31.09 30.73 5.87
N HIS A 72 31.51 29.48 5.78
CA HIS A 72 30.95 28.41 6.60
C HIS A 72 31.46 28.41 8.04
N ALA A 73 32.69 28.86 8.31
CA ALA A 73 33.17 29.07 9.67
C ALA A 73 32.40 30.20 10.36
N GLY A 74 32.12 31.30 9.65
CA GLY A 74 31.27 32.38 10.16
C GLY A 74 29.85 31.91 10.52
N ILE A 75 29.29 30.97 9.75
CA ILE A 75 27.98 30.36 10.02
C ILE A 75 28.06 29.31 11.14
N LEU A 76 29.05 28.43 11.15
CA LEU A 76 29.09 27.25 12.03
C LEU A 76 29.78 27.47 13.37
N ALA A 77 30.56 28.55 13.52
CA ALA A 77 31.23 28.84 14.78
C ALA A 77 30.21 28.97 15.93
N ARG A 78 30.56 28.40 17.07
CA ARG A 78 29.74 28.46 18.29
C ARG A 78 30.21 29.62 19.16
N ASN A 79 29.49 29.87 20.24
CA ASN A 79 29.92 30.82 21.28
C ASN A 79 30.83 30.11 22.29
N LEU A 80 31.95 29.58 21.81
CA LEU A 80 32.99 28.90 22.60
C LEU A 80 34.32 29.60 22.43
N ALA A 81 35.13 29.69 23.49
CA ALA A 81 36.43 30.36 23.45
C ALA A 81 37.38 29.78 22.38
N SER A 82 37.32 28.47 22.12
CA SER A 82 38.07 27.81 21.04
C SER A 82 37.68 28.33 19.66
N ASP A 83 36.38 28.40 19.39
CA ASP A 83 35.85 28.82 18.09
C ASP A 83 36.13 30.33 17.88
N GLU A 84 36.03 31.17 18.93
CA GLU A 84 36.40 32.59 18.84
C GLU A 84 37.88 32.78 18.53
N LYS A 85 38.75 31.95 19.12
CA LYS A 85 40.19 31.98 18.84
C LYS A 85 40.47 31.63 17.38
N ASP A 86 39.88 30.55 16.88
CA ASP A 86 40.05 30.13 15.48
C ASP A 86 39.56 31.22 14.51
N LEU A 87 38.40 31.83 14.78
CA LEU A 87 37.88 32.94 13.98
C LEU A 87 38.81 34.15 13.98
N ALA A 88 39.34 34.53 15.14
CA ALA A 88 40.25 35.66 15.27
C ALA A 88 41.58 35.42 14.53
N GLU A 89 42.15 34.22 14.64
CA GLU A 89 43.39 33.83 13.95
C GLU A 89 43.25 33.83 12.42
N GLN A 90 42.05 33.52 11.92
CA GLN A 90 41.75 33.50 10.49
C GLN A 90 41.11 34.79 9.96
N HIS A 91 40.90 35.79 10.83
CA HIS A 91 40.21 37.05 10.51
C HIS A 91 38.81 36.84 9.90
N ILE A 92 38.04 35.90 10.47
CA ILE A 92 36.69 35.56 10.00
C ILE A 92 35.65 36.13 10.97
N ASP A 93 34.72 36.91 10.45
CA ASP A 93 33.57 37.42 11.22
C ASP A 93 32.45 36.38 11.33
N LYS A 94 31.69 36.44 12.43
CA LYS A 94 30.47 35.63 12.59
C LYS A 94 29.37 36.10 11.65
N VAL A 95 28.59 35.14 11.14
CA VAL A 95 27.39 35.37 10.35
C VAL A 95 26.17 35.14 11.24
N ASP A 96 25.28 36.12 11.34
CA ASP A 96 24.10 36.06 12.20
C ASP A 96 22.85 35.62 11.43
N TYR A 97 22.75 36.03 10.15
CA TYR A 97 21.60 35.78 9.31
C TYR A 97 22.02 35.11 8.01
N VAL A 98 21.31 34.05 7.62
CA VAL A 98 21.44 33.45 6.29
C VAL A 98 20.07 33.49 5.64
N VAL A 99 19.99 34.10 4.47
CA VAL A 99 18.75 34.21 3.68
C VAL A 99 19.01 33.53 2.35
N CYS A 100 18.43 32.35 2.17
CA CYS A 100 18.74 31.52 1.01
C CYS A 100 17.57 30.63 0.61
N ASN A 101 17.17 30.74 -0.65
CA ASN A 101 16.24 29.82 -1.30
C ASN A 101 16.89 29.27 -2.58
N LEU A 102 16.51 28.05 -2.94
CA LEU A 102 17.23 27.24 -3.92
C LEU A 102 16.76 27.50 -5.36
N TYR A 103 17.55 27.03 -6.32
CA TYR A 103 17.15 27.00 -7.73
C TYR A 103 15.88 26.16 -7.92
N PRO A 104 15.04 26.47 -8.92
CA PRO A 104 13.72 25.90 -9.07
C PRO A 104 13.79 24.53 -9.77
N PHE A 105 14.50 23.56 -9.15
CA PHE A 105 14.75 22.25 -9.75
C PHE A 105 13.43 21.53 -10.09
N LYS A 106 12.44 21.61 -9.20
CA LYS A 106 11.10 21.03 -9.36
C LYS A 106 10.39 21.60 -10.60
N GLU A 107 10.46 22.91 -10.79
CA GLU A 107 9.90 23.60 -11.96
C GLU A 107 10.69 23.25 -13.23
N THR A 108 12.02 23.13 -13.14
CA THR A 108 12.87 22.73 -14.27
C THR A 108 12.52 21.33 -14.76
N ILE A 109 12.40 20.34 -13.86
CA ILE A 109 12.07 18.96 -14.27
C ILE A 109 10.62 18.80 -14.75
N ALA A 110 9.75 19.77 -14.46
CA ALA A 110 8.38 19.82 -14.96
C ALA A 110 8.28 20.38 -16.40
N LYS A 111 9.35 21.01 -16.92
CA LYS A 111 9.38 21.53 -18.30
C LYS A 111 9.26 20.36 -19.30
N PRO A 112 8.44 20.51 -20.36
CA PRO A 112 8.41 19.53 -21.44
C PRO A 112 9.79 19.29 -22.03
N ASN A 113 10.15 18.03 -22.27
CA ASN A 113 11.40 17.62 -22.92
C ASN A 113 12.71 18.03 -22.21
N VAL A 114 12.67 18.33 -20.91
CA VAL A 114 13.89 18.58 -20.13
C VAL A 114 14.88 17.41 -20.28
N THR A 115 16.10 17.76 -20.67
CA THR A 115 17.21 16.81 -20.78
C THR A 115 17.88 16.61 -19.41
N VAL A 116 18.58 15.49 -19.26
CA VAL A 116 19.35 15.22 -18.04
C VAL A 116 20.42 16.32 -17.79
N PRO A 117 21.24 16.74 -18.78
CA PRO A 117 22.19 17.82 -18.57
C PRO A 117 21.54 19.13 -18.11
N GLU A 118 20.44 19.54 -18.72
CA GLU A 118 19.72 20.76 -18.31
C GLU A 118 19.21 20.68 -16.87
N ALA A 119 18.68 19.53 -16.45
CA ALA A 119 18.26 19.33 -15.07
C ALA A 119 19.46 19.35 -14.09
N VAL A 120 20.57 18.72 -14.46
CA VAL A 120 21.79 18.65 -13.63
C VAL A 120 22.39 20.04 -13.37
N GLU A 121 22.34 20.94 -14.35
CA GLU A 121 22.82 22.32 -14.20
C GLU A 121 22.03 23.12 -13.15
N GLU A 122 20.77 22.74 -12.89
CA GLU A 122 19.88 23.40 -11.93
C GLU A 122 19.96 22.80 -10.51
N ILE A 123 20.88 21.87 -10.27
CA ILE A 123 21.15 21.32 -8.93
C ILE A 123 22.02 22.31 -8.14
N ASP A 124 21.45 22.87 -7.08
CA ASP A 124 22.11 23.85 -6.23
C ASP A 124 22.95 23.16 -5.13
N ILE A 125 24.27 23.37 -5.18
CA ILE A 125 25.21 22.87 -4.17
C ILE A 125 25.44 23.92 -3.06
N GLY A 126 25.69 25.17 -3.47
CA GLY A 126 26.07 26.24 -2.57
C GLY A 126 24.93 26.66 -1.66
N GLY A 127 23.73 26.84 -2.22
CA GLY A 127 22.52 27.19 -1.48
C GLY A 127 22.14 26.12 -0.47
N VAL A 128 22.13 24.84 -0.86
CA VAL A 128 21.85 23.73 0.06
C VAL A 128 22.83 23.71 1.23
N THR A 129 24.13 23.92 0.96
CA THR A 129 25.15 23.94 2.01
C THR A 129 24.98 25.13 2.95
N LEU A 130 24.65 26.32 2.44
CA LEU A 130 24.33 27.50 3.26
C LEU A 130 23.13 27.24 4.18
N ILE A 131 22.03 26.73 3.63
CA ILE A 131 20.80 26.43 4.37
C ILE A 131 21.07 25.42 5.48
N ARG A 132 21.71 24.29 5.16
CA ARG A 132 22.00 23.23 6.14
C ARG A 132 22.96 23.68 7.22
N ALA A 133 23.99 24.46 6.87
CA ALA A 133 24.95 24.99 7.84
C ALA A 133 24.28 25.95 8.85
N ALA A 134 23.44 26.86 8.35
CA ALA A 134 22.72 27.81 9.19
C ALA A 134 21.67 27.11 10.06
N ALA A 135 20.89 26.18 9.49
CA ALA A 135 19.90 25.39 10.22
C ALA A 135 20.54 24.49 11.29
N LYS A 136 21.72 23.92 11.03
CA LYS A 136 22.49 23.16 12.04
C LYS A 136 22.86 24.03 13.23
N ASN A 137 23.23 25.29 13.02
CA ASN A 137 23.68 26.20 14.06
C ASN A 137 22.58 27.20 14.50
N HIS A 138 21.31 26.78 14.46
CA HIS A 138 20.15 27.63 14.77
C HIS A 138 20.10 28.12 16.23
N SER A 139 20.93 27.58 17.12
CA SER A 139 21.12 28.15 18.46
C SER A 139 21.63 29.59 18.39
N ARG A 140 22.41 29.94 17.35
CA ARG A 140 22.96 31.28 17.11
C ARG A 140 22.48 31.93 15.81
N VAL A 141 22.44 31.18 14.71
CA VAL A 141 22.18 31.71 13.37
C VAL A 141 20.69 31.67 13.06
N THR A 142 20.15 32.73 12.47
CA THR A 142 18.79 32.72 11.92
C THR A 142 18.84 32.45 10.43
N ILE A 143 18.28 31.32 10.01
CA ILE A 143 18.09 30.94 8.60
C ILE A 143 16.71 31.39 8.12
N LEU A 144 16.58 31.92 6.91
CA LEU A 144 15.31 32.19 6.24
C LEU A 144 15.36 31.59 4.84
N SER A 145 14.57 30.52 4.61
CA SER A 145 14.46 29.86 3.31
C SER A 145 13.18 30.17 2.53
N ASP A 146 12.24 30.89 3.15
CA ASP A 146 10.92 31.21 2.59
C ASP A 146 10.67 32.72 2.70
N PRO A 147 10.42 33.42 1.58
CA PRO A 147 10.09 34.85 1.59
C PRO A 147 8.91 35.23 2.48
N ASN A 148 7.98 34.32 2.74
CA ASN A 148 6.83 34.58 3.61
C ASN A 148 7.23 34.84 5.07
N ASP A 149 8.43 34.41 5.49
CA ASP A 149 8.93 34.61 6.85
C ASP A 149 9.60 35.98 7.05
N TYR A 150 9.87 36.74 5.98
CA TYR A 150 10.63 37.98 6.06
C TYR A 150 9.95 39.04 6.95
N ALA A 151 8.63 39.17 6.86
CA ALA A 151 7.90 40.20 7.61
C ALA A 151 7.98 40.00 9.13
N GLU A 152 7.72 38.77 9.61
CA GLU A 152 7.79 38.48 11.06
C GLU A 152 9.26 38.52 11.53
N PHE A 153 10.20 38.06 10.70
CA PHE A 153 11.63 38.19 11.00
C PHE A 153 12.04 39.66 11.20
N LEU A 154 11.66 40.55 10.29
CA LEU A 154 12.00 41.98 10.37
C LEU A 154 11.40 42.65 11.61
N LYS A 155 10.19 42.23 12.01
CA LYS A 155 9.54 42.71 13.24
C LYS A 155 10.31 42.28 14.48
N GLU A 156 10.74 41.02 14.57
CA GLU A 156 11.58 40.55 15.68
C GLU A 156 12.95 41.22 15.67
N LEU A 157 13.55 41.39 14.49
CA LEU A 157 14.82 42.10 14.32
C LEU A 157 14.73 43.55 14.82
N GLY A 158 13.64 44.25 14.47
CA GLY A 158 13.37 45.62 14.92
C GLY A 158 13.10 45.74 16.42
N ALA A 159 12.64 44.66 17.07
CA ALA A 159 12.50 44.58 18.52
C ALA A 159 13.83 44.30 19.25
N GLY A 160 14.90 43.99 18.51
CA GLY A 160 16.26 43.80 19.04
C GLY A 160 16.70 42.35 19.20
N GLU A 161 15.79 41.38 19.13
CA GLU A 161 16.08 39.96 19.33
C GLU A 161 15.19 39.05 18.46
N ILE A 162 15.80 38.04 17.83
CA ILE A 162 15.07 36.94 17.20
C ILE A 162 14.82 35.86 18.24
N LYS A 163 13.57 35.42 18.40
CA LYS A 163 13.24 34.42 19.42
C LYS A 163 13.85 33.07 19.09
N GLU A 164 14.21 32.30 20.12
CA GLU A 164 14.66 30.92 19.96
C GLU A 164 13.61 30.06 19.26
N SER A 165 12.33 30.21 19.63
CA SER A 165 11.22 29.51 18.98
C SER A 165 11.12 29.82 17.48
N SER A 166 11.40 31.06 17.07
CA SER A 166 11.46 31.46 15.66
C SER A 166 12.64 30.77 14.96
N ARG A 167 13.85 30.80 15.54
CA ARG A 167 15.03 30.11 14.98
C ARG A 167 14.80 28.60 14.84
N ASN A 168 14.21 27.96 15.85
CA ASN A 168 13.87 26.53 15.82
C ASN A 168 12.90 26.22 14.67
N ARG A 169 11.88 27.06 14.47
CA ARG A 169 10.90 26.88 13.39
C ARG A 169 11.51 27.12 12.01
N TYR A 170 12.37 28.12 11.87
CA TYR A 170 13.05 28.35 10.59
C TYR A 170 14.06 27.26 10.26
N ALA A 171 14.76 26.70 11.26
CA ALA A 171 15.65 25.56 11.07
C ALA A 171 14.89 24.31 10.61
N LEU A 172 13.71 24.05 11.19
CA LEU A 172 12.82 22.98 10.72
C LEU A 172 12.43 23.20 9.25
N LYS A 173 11.92 24.40 8.90
CA LYS A 173 11.58 24.73 7.51
C LYS A 173 12.77 24.58 6.56
N ALA A 174 13.96 24.97 6.99
CA ALA A 174 15.19 24.86 6.20
C ALA A 174 15.57 23.40 5.92
N PHE A 175 15.50 22.51 6.92
CA PHE A 175 15.76 21.09 6.70
C PHE A 175 14.69 20.42 5.85
N GLU A 176 13.40 20.71 6.08
CA GLU A 176 12.29 20.24 5.23
C GLU A 176 12.47 20.69 3.77
N HIS A 177 12.86 21.95 3.55
CA HIS A 177 13.12 22.47 2.21
C HIS A 177 14.25 21.70 1.50
N THR A 178 15.36 21.43 2.18
CA THR A 178 16.46 20.64 1.59
C THR A 178 16.11 19.16 1.42
N ALA A 179 15.27 18.60 2.30
CA ALA A 179 14.80 17.22 2.18
C ALA A 179 13.87 17.05 0.97
N ASP A 180 12.92 17.97 0.76
CA ASP A 180 12.07 17.99 -0.44
C ASP A 180 12.91 18.19 -1.70
N TYR A 181 13.90 19.09 -1.66
CA TYR A 181 14.79 19.33 -2.80
C TYR A 181 15.52 18.06 -3.25
N ASP A 182 16.18 17.36 -2.33
CA ASP A 182 16.88 16.09 -2.62
C ASP A 182 15.91 14.94 -2.96
N ALA A 183 14.69 14.96 -2.43
CA ALA A 183 13.64 14.02 -2.81
C ALA A 183 13.24 14.20 -4.28
N ASN A 184 13.12 15.43 -4.77
CA ASN A 184 12.84 15.72 -6.18
C ASN A 184 14.01 15.30 -7.08
N ILE A 185 15.26 15.57 -6.68
CA ILE A 185 16.47 15.15 -7.41
C ILE A 185 16.53 13.63 -7.52
N SER A 186 16.41 12.92 -6.39
CA SER A 186 16.48 11.46 -6.36
C SER A 186 15.33 10.82 -7.11
N SER A 187 14.11 11.37 -7.05
CA SER A 187 12.96 10.93 -7.85
C SER A 187 13.22 11.07 -9.35
N PHE A 188 13.74 12.22 -9.78
CA PHE A 188 14.11 12.45 -11.18
C PHE A 188 15.15 11.42 -11.64
N PHE A 189 16.27 11.27 -10.93
CA PHE A 189 17.30 10.31 -11.30
C PHE A 189 16.83 8.87 -11.28
N ARG A 190 15.98 8.47 -10.32
CA ARG A 190 15.42 7.12 -10.26
C ARG A 190 14.60 6.81 -11.53
N SER A 191 13.81 7.77 -11.99
CA SER A 191 13.03 7.63 -13.23
C SER A 191 13.90 7.52 -14.50
N ARG A 192 15.11 8.10 -14.49
CA ARG A 192 16.03 8.12 -15.65
C ARG A 192 17.00 6.95 -15.68
N TYR A 193 17.51 6.55 -14.52
CA TYR A 193 18.63 5.61 -14.41
C TYR A 193 18.27 4.26 -13.79
N ALA A 194 17.13 4.18 -13.08
CA ALA A 194 16.70 2.96 -12.41
C ALA A 194 15.30 2.50 -12.90
N GLY A 195 14.99 2.79 -14.17
CA GLY A 195 13.76 2.36 -14.84
C GLY A 195 13.74 0.87 -15.18
N ASN A 196 12.77 0.46 -16.01
CA ASN A 196 12.59 -0.93 -16.47
C ASN A 196 12.44 -1.97 -15.35
N GLY A 197 11.90 -1.57 -14.20
CA GLY A 197 11.65 -2.49 -13.10
C GLY A 197 12.88 -2.77 -12.22
N ASP A 198 13.97 -1.99 -12.34
CA ASP A 198 15.05 -2.03 -11.36
C ASP A 198 14.60 -1.40 -10.05
N GLN A 199 14.57 -0.07 -9.90
CA GLN A 199 14.00 0.57 -8.70
C GLN A 199 12.72 1.35 -8.97
N TYR A 200 12.36 1.51 -10.24
CA TYR A 200 11.27 2.37 -10.70
C TYR A 200 10.47 1.71 -11.82
N ALA A 201 9.14 1.79 -11.70
CA ALA A 201 8.18 1.40 -12.71
C ALA A 201 7.22 2.56 -12.99
N GLN A 202 7.23 3.07 -14.22
CA GLN A 202 6.24 4.04 -14.69
C GLN A 202 4.88 3.34 -14.84
N LEU A 203 3.83 3.94 -14.28
CA LEU A 203 2.46 3.45 -14.41
C LEU A 203 1.68 4.36 -15.36
N ARG A 204 0.62 3.80 -15.97
CA ARG A 204 -0.20 4.53 -16.96
C ARG A 204 -0.98 5.68 -16.33
N TYR A 205 -1.46 5.49 -15.10
CA TYR A 205 -2.19 6.44 -14.26
C TYR A 205 -2.31 5.84 -12.84
N GLY A 206 -2.81 6.62 -11.88
CA GLY A 206 -3.02 6.23 -10.49
C GLY A 206 -4.24 5.33 -10.31
N ALA A 207 -5.05 5.55 -9.27
CA ALA A 207 -6.27 4.76 -9.07
C ALA A 207 -7.27 4.93 -10.23
N ASN A 208 -7.31 6.12 -10.85
CA ASN A 208 -8.22 6.45 -11.94
C ASN A 208 -7.48 7.06 -13.16
N PRO A 209 -8.03 6.95 -14.39
CA PRO A 209 -7.36 7.39 -15.62
C PRO A 209 -6.90 8.86 -15.66
N HIS A 210 -7.58 9.77 -14.95
CA HIS A 210 -7.24 11.19 -14.91
C HIS A 210 -6.08 11.51 -13.94
N GLN A 211 -5.74 10.59 -13.03
CA GLN A 211 -4.68 10.78 -12.04
C GLN A 211 -3.32 10.44 -12.66
N LYS A 212 -2.70 11.42 -13.33
CA LYS A 212 -1.39 11.29 -13.95
C LYS A 212 -0.47 12.42 -13.47
N PRO A 213 0.85 12.18 -13.35
CA PRO A 213 1.54 10.91 -13.53
C PRO A 213 1.33 9.92 -12.38
N ALA A 214 1.76 8.67 -12.54
CA ALA A 214 1.80 7.67 -11.48
C ALA A 214 3.01 6.73 -11.66
N SER A 215 3.58 6.24 -10.56
CA SER A 215 4.72 5.32 -10.58
C SER A 215 4.77 4.45 -9.33
N ALA A 216 5.49 3.33 -9.39
CA ALA A 216 5.87 2.53 -8.24
C ALA A 216 7.39 2.49 -8.12
N PHE A 217 7.92 2.64 -6.91
CA PHE A 217 9.37 2.65 -6.69
C PHE A 217 9.75 2.22 -5.27
N VAL A 218 11.01 1.84 -5.11
CA VAL A 218 11.68 1.61 -3.82
C VAL A 218 12.92 2.52 -3.71
N LYS A 219 13.38 2.85 -2.50
CA LYS A 219 14.47 3.81 -2.29
C LYS A 219 15.87 3.18 -2.33
N SER A 220 16.01 1.98 -1.77
CA SER A 220 17.31 1.38 -1.38
C SER A 220 17.54 -0.06 -1.88
N ALA A 221 16.68 -0.58 -2.75
CA ALA A 221 16.77 -1.93 -3.33
C ALA A 221 16.19 -1.95 -4.74
N SER A 222 16.23 -3.11 -5.42
CA SER A 222 15.40 -3.31 -6.60
C SER A 222 13.94 -3.58 -6.20
N LEU A 223 13.00 -3.28 -7.08
CA LEU A 223 11.61 -3.68 -6.97
C LEU A 223 11.57 -5.20 -6.78
N PRO A 224 10.73 -5.70 -5.86
CA PRO A 224 10.72 -7.12 -5.55
C PRO A 224 10.10 -7.95 -6.67
N PHE A 225 9.65 -7.36 -7.77
CA PHE A 225 9.00 -8.06 -8.86
C PHE A 225 9.53 -7.64 -10.23
N LYS A 226 9.45 -8.56 -11.18
CA LYS A 226 9.72 -8.37 -12.61
C LYS A 226 8.45 -8.59 -13.41
N THR A 227 8.27 -7.83 -14.49
CA THR A 227 7.16 -8.03 -15.42
C THR A 227 7.63 -8.96 -16.54
N LEU A 228 7.09 -10.18 -16.59
CA LEU A 228 7.40 -11.17 -17.63
C LEU A 228 6.51 -11.04 -18.87
N ASN A 229 5.32 -10.47 -18.71
CA ASN A 229 4.39 -10.18 -19.81
C ASN A 229 3.40 -9.08 -19.40
N GLY A 230 2.88 -8.33 -20.37
CA GLY A 230 1.94 -7.24 -20.13
C GLY A 230 2.59 -6.02 -19.45
N SER A 231 1.78 -5.19 -18.78
CA SER A 231 2.27 -4.04 -18.02
C SER A 231 1.36 -3.76 -16.82
N PRO A 232 1.88 -3.65 -15.60
CA PRO A 232 1.05 -3.46 -14.42
C PRO A 232 0.43 -2.06 -14.36
N GLY A 233 -0.83 -1.99 -13.94
CA GLY A 233 -1.48 -0.75 -13.51
C GLY A 233 -1.34 -0.52 -11.99
N TYR A 234 -1.72 0.66 -11.52
CA TYR A 234 -1.67 1.02 -10.09
C TYR A 234 -2.50 0.06 -9.23
N ILE A 235 -3.76 -0.20 -9.61
CA ILE A 235 -4.63 -1.14 -8.89
C ILE A 235 -4.10 -2.58 -8.98
N ASN A 236 -3.50 -2.99 -10.11
CA ASN A 236 -2.90 -4.32 -10.20
C ASN A 236 -1.77 -4.50 -9.18
N LEU A 237 -0.96 -3.48 -8.93
CA LEU A 237 0.08 -3.55 -7.91
C LEU A 237 -0.50 -3.52 -6.48
N LEU A 238 -1.58 -2.77 -6.23
CA LEU A 238 -2.27 -2.86 -4.93
C LEU A 238 -2.79 -4.26 -4.66
N ASP A 239 -3.43 -4.90 -5.65
CA ASP A 239 -3.91 -6.27 -5.52
C ASP A 239 -2.74 -7.25 -5.39
N ALA A 240 -1.73 -7.17 -6.26
CA ALA A 240 -0.59 -8.09 -6.27
C ALA A 240 0.24 -8.02 -4.98
N LEU A 241 0.48 -6.81 -4.44
CA LEU A 241 1.30 -6.61 -3.24
C LEU A 241 0.55 -6.87 -1.93
N ASN A 242 -0.78 -6.98 -1.94
CA ASN A 242 -1.56 -7.51 -0.81
C ASN A 242 -1.79 -9.02 -0.91
N SER A 243 -1.96 -9.54 -2.12
CA SER A 243 -2.22 -10.97 -2.36
C SER A 243 -0.97 -11.84 -2.23
N TRP A 244 0.20 -11.33 -2.60
CA TRP A 244 1.47 -12.04 -2.42
C TRP A 244 1.77 -12.41 -0.96
N PRO A 245 1.81 -11.46 0.00
CA PRO A 245 2.10 -11.81 1.38
C PRO A 245 1.04 -12.74 1.98
N LEU A 246 -0.23 -12.67 1.55
CA LEU A 246 -1.25 -13.64 1.94
C LEU A 246 -0.83 -15.07 1.58
N VAL A 247 -0.48 -15.35 0.32
CA VAL A 247 -0.13 -16.71 -0.10
C VAL A 247 1.24 -17.15 0.45
N LYS A 248 2.18 -16.22 0.65
CA LYS A 248 3.46 -16.48 1.32
C LYS A 248 3.24 -16.93 2.76
N GLU A 249 2.38 -16.23 3.51
CA GLU A 249 2.06 -16.57 4.90
C GLU A 249 1.24 -17.87 5.01
N LEU A 250 0.27 -18.11 4.13
CA LEU A 250 -0.46 -19.39 4.08
C LEU A 250 0.50 -20.58 3.88
N LYS A 251 1.42 -20.46 2.91
CA LYS A 251 2.42 -21.49 2.64
C LYS A 251 3.34 -21.71 3.84
N ALA A 252 3.84 -20.64 4.45
CA ALA A 252 4.71 -20.72 5.62
C ALA A 252 4.00 -21.37 6.82
N ALA A 253 2.73 -21.00 7.07
CA ALA A 253 1.97 -21.47 8.22
C ALA A 253 1.49 -22.92 8.09
N LEU A 254 1.18 -23.38 6.87
CA LEU A 254 0.49 -24.67 6.64
C LEU A 254 1.29 -25.66 5.80
N GLY A 255 2.47 -25.27 5.29
CA GLY A 255 3.37 -26.16 4.55
C GLY A 255 2.79 -26.70 3.24
N LYS A 256 1.82 -26.00 2.64
CA LYS A 256 1.13 -26.39 1.40
C LYS A 256 1.14 -25.26 0.38
N PRO A 257 1.19 -25.57 -0.93
CA PRO A 257 0.98 -24.55 -1.96
C PRO A 257 -0.33 -23.81 -1.74
N ALA A 258 -0.31 -22.51 -1.92
CA ALA A 258 -1.39 -21.59 -1.63
C ALA A 258 -1.67 -20.68 -2.82
N ALA A 259 -2.94 -20.28 -2.94
CA ALA A 259 -3.40 -19.39 -3.98
C ALA A 259 -4.42 -18.39 -3.42
N ALA A 260 -4.46 -17.20 -4.02
CA ALA A 260 -5.48 -16.20 -3.75
C ALA A 260 -5.98 -15.56 -5.05
N SER A 261 -7.28 -15.26 -5.07
CA SER A 261 -7.96 -14.48 -6.11
C SER A 261 -8.31 -13.13 -5.49
N PHE A 262 -7.70 -12.04 -5.96
CA PHE A 262 -7.95 -10.69 -5.44
C PHE A 262 -8.76 -9.84 -6.41
N LYS A 263 -9.61 -8.99 -5.82
CA LYS A 263 -10.36 -7.97 -6.53
C LYS A 263 -10.53 -6.76 -5.61
N HIS A 264 -10.16 -5.56 -6.09
CA HIS A 264 -10.33 -4.31 -5.34
C HIS A 264 -9.68 -4.35 -3.93
N VAL A 265 -8.45 -4.87 -3.86
CA VAL A 265 -7.58 -4.91 -2.69
C VAL A 265 -8.16 -5.76 -1.54
N SER A 266 -8.90 -6.80 -1.89
CA SER A 266 -9.37 -7.84 -0.95
C SER A 266 -9.45 -9.19 -1.67
N PRO A 267 -9.26 -10.31 -0.94
CA PRO A 267 -9.42 -11.64 -1.50
C PRO A 267 -10.91 -11.89 -1.79
N ALA A 268 -11.23 -12.16 -3.06
CA ALA A 268 -12.49 -12.84 -3.43
C ALA A 268 -12.50 -14.28 -2.90
N GLY A 269 -11.30 -14.89 -2.81
CA GLY A 269 -11.08 -16.13 -2.09
C GLY A 269 -9.59 -16.46 -1.97
N ALA A 270 -9.26 -17.32 -1.02
CA ALA A 270 -7.91 -17.83 -0.80
C ALA A 270 -7.98 -19.27 -0.33
N ALA A 271 -6.96 -20.06 -0.65
CA ALA A 271 -6.93 -21.47 -0.29
C ALA A 271 -5.51 -22.05 -0.29
N ILE A 272 -5.37 -23.21 0.34
CA ILE A 272 -4.22 -24.11 0.23
C ILE A 272 -4.58 -25.36 -0.59
N GLY A 273 -3.54 -26.07 -1.07
CA GLY A 273 -3.64 -27.28 -1.87
C GLY A 273 -4.14 -28.48 -1.07
N VAL A 274 -5.44 -28.52 -0.79
CA VAL A 274 -6.15 -29.70 -0.28
C VAL A 274 -6.82 -30.41 -1.47
N PRO A 275 -6.67 -31.75 -1.61
CA PRO A 275 -7.23 -32.50 -2.73
C PRO A 275 -8.72 -32.20 -2.95
N LEU A 276 -9.11 -31.98 -4.22
CA LEU A 276 -10.49 -31.75 -4.61
C LEU A 276 -11.25 -33.07 -4.73
N SER A 277 -12.47 -33.12 -4.20
CA SER A 277 -13.42 -34.18 -4.51
C SER A 277 -13.89 -34.08 -5.97
N ALA A 278 -14.52 -35.14 -6.48
CA ALA A 278 -15.11 -35.12 -7.82
C ALA A 278 -16.23 -34.06 -7.95
N GLU A 279 -16.96 -33.79 -6.86
CA GLU A 279 -17.99 -32.75 -6.82
C GLU A 279 -17.38 -31.36 -6.79
N GLU A 280 -16.32 -31.14 -6.01
CA GLU A 280 -15.60 -29.87 -5.96
C GLU A 280 -15.00 -29.52 -7.32
N ARG A 281 -14.44 -30.50 -8.06
CA ARG A 281 -13.99 -30.27 -9.44
C ARG A 281 -15.11 -29.78 -10.35
N LYS A 282 -16.33 -30.31 -10.20
CA LYS A 282 -17.51 -29.82 -10.94
C LYS A 282 -17.94 -28.43 -10.47
N VAL A 283 -18.02 -28.17 -9.17
CA VAL A 283 -18.44 -26.86 -8.62
C VAL A 283 -17.49 -25.73 -9.01
N TYR A 284 -16.19 -26.03 -9.10
CA TYR A 284 -15.15 -25.08 -9.50
C TYR A 284 -14.88 -25.07 -11.01
N PHE A 285 -15.63 -25.86 -11.79
CA PHE A 285 -15.51 -25.99 -13.25
C PHE A 285 -14.08 -26.37 -13.71
N VAL A 286 -13.45 -27.33 -13.03
CA VAL A 286 -12.10 -27.82 -13.31
C VAL A 286 -12.02 -29.33 -13.50
N ASP A 287 -13.16 -29.99 -13.71
CA ASP A 287 -13.26 -31.42 -13.99
C ASP A 287 -12.66 -31.82 -15.35
N ASP A 288 -12.46 -30.84 -16.24
CA ASP A 288 -11.83 -31.00 -17.56
C ASP A 288 -10.33 -30.62 -17.58
N ILE A 289 -9.72 -30.35 -16.42
CA ILE A 289 -8.31 -29.94 -16.32
C ILE A 289 -7.43 -31.16 -16.13
N GLN A 290 -6.65 -31.49 -17.16
CA GLN A 290 -5.72 -32.60 -17.12
C GLN A 290 -4.61 -32.38 -16.07
N GLY A 291 -4.34 -33.41 -15.26
CA GLY A 291 -3.25 -33.40 -14.27
C GLY A 291 -3.54 -32.58 -13.00
N ILE A 292 -4.79 -32.13 -12.81
CA ILE A 292 -5.17 -31.36 -11.62
C ILE A 292 -4.98 -32.15 -10.32
N GLU A 293 -5.19 -33.46 -10.33
CA GLU A 293 -5.06 -34.32 -9.15
C GLU A 293 -3.65 -34.32 -8.58
N SER A 294 -2.63 -34.21 -9.44
CA SER A 294 -1.22 -34.14 -9.06
C SER A 294 -0.72 -32.72 -8.77
N SER A 295 -1.50 -31.69 -9.09
CA SER A 295 -1.10 -30.30 -8.86
C SER A 295 -1.81 -29.72 -7.64
N ALA A 296 -1.07 -29.61 -6.53
CA ALA A 296 -1.58 -28.98 -5.31
C ALA A 296 -1.85 -27.48 -5.52
N LEU A 297 -1.04 -26.79 -6.35
CA LEU A 297 -1.23 -25.38 -6.65
C LEU A 297 -2.47 -25.11 -7.51
N ALA A 298 -2.72 -25.95 -8.52
CA ALA A 298 -3.92 -25.83 -9.35
C ALA A 298 -5.19 -26.06 -8.52
N GLN A 299 -5.15 -27.02 -7.58
CA GLN A 299 -6.24 -27.28 -6.65
C GLN A 299 -6.44 -26.11 -5.68
N ALA A 300 -5.38 -25.51 -5.16
CA ALA A 300 -5.47 -24.29 -4.36
C ALA A 300 -6.13 -23.15 -5.16
N TYR A 301 -5.71 -22.91 -6.41
CA TYR A 301 -6.29 -21.84 -7.23
C TYR A 301 -7.75 -22.11 -7.61
N ALA A 302 -8.10 -23.35 -7.93
CA ALA A 302 -9.48 -23.75 -8.20
C ALA A 302 -10.40 -23.44 -7.00
N ARG A 303 -9.93 -23.72 -5.77
CA ARG A 303 -10.65 -23.37 -4.53
C ARG A 303 -10.73 -21.87 -4.32
N ALA A 304 -9.61 -21.15 -4.47
CA ALA A 304 -9.53 -19.70 -4.24
C ALA A 304 -10.48 -18.93 -5.18
N ARG A 305 -10.44 -19.22 -6.48
CA ARG A 305 -11.39 -18.65 -7.46
C ARG A 305 -12.81 -19.17 -7.26
N GLY A 306 -12.92 -20.42 -6.81
CA GLY A 306 -14.17 -21.14 -6.61
C GLY A 306 -15.05 -20.58 -5.48
N ALA A 307 -14.45 -19.90 -4.49
CA ALA A 307 -15.15 -19.30 -3.36
C ALA A 307 -16.27 -18.36 -3.82
N ASP A 308 -15.94 -17.39 -4.66
CA ASP A 308 -16.89 -16.47 -5.29
C ASP A 308 -16.43 -16.18 -6.73
N ARG A 309 -17.09 -16.85 -7.69
CA ARG A 309 -16.72 -16.77 -9.11
C ARG A 309 -17.07 -15.42 -9.73
N MET A 310 -18.10 -14.74 -9.24
CA MET A 310 -18.49 -13.42 -9.74
C MET A 310 -17.48 -12.37 -9.30
N SER A 311 -17.13 -12.38 -8.00
CA SER A 311 -16.11 -11.48 -7.46
C SER A 311 -14.73 -11.73 -8.08
N SER A 312 -14.43 -12.98 -8.47
CA SER A 312 -13.18 -13.34 -9.16
C SER A 312 -13.15 -12.99 -10.65
N PHE A 313 -14.20 -12.38 -11.21
CA PHE A 313 -14.20 -11.96 -12.61
C PHE A 313 -13.17 -10.82 -12.84
N GLY A 314 -12.11 -11.12 -13.58
CA GLY A 314 -10.98 -10.19 -13.73
C GLY A 314 -10.17 -10.06 -12.44
N ASP A 315 -9.94 -11.18 -11.75
CA ASP A 315 -9.09 -11.25 -10.56
C ASP A 315 -7.62 -10.93 -10.85
N MET A 316 -6.90 -10.46 -9.83
CA MET A 316 -5.45 -10.50 -9.77
C MET A 316 -5.05 -11.71 -8.91
N ILE A 317 -4.32 -12.65 -9.49
CA ILE A 317 -4.03 -13.95 -8.87
C ILE A 317 -2.68 -13.88 -8.15
N ALA A 318 -2.56 -14.44 -6.95
CA ALA A 318 -1.29 -14.74 -6.32
C ALA A 318 -1.11 -16.24 -6.09
N LEU A 319 0.10 -16.75 -6.31
CA LEU A 319 0.47 -18.16 -6.19
C LEU A 319 1.78 -18.28 -5.41
N SER A 320 1.83 -19.11 -4.37
CA SER A 320 2.99 -19.24 -3.48
C SER A 320 4.15 -20.07 -4.04
N ASP A 321 3.94 -20.71 -5.18
CA ASP A 321 4.83 -21.71 -5.79
C ASP A 321 4.99 -21.43 -7.29
N ILE A 322 5.98 -22.08 -7.90
CA ILE A 322 6.22 -22.00 -9.34
C ILE A 322 4.96 -22.48 -10.07
N VAL A 323 4.49 -21.68 -11.02
CA VAL A 323 3.24 -21.97 -11.74
C VAL A 323 3.45 -23.12 -12.71
N ASP A 324 2.67 -24.18 -12.52
CA ASP A 324 2.66 -25.37 -13.37
C ASP A 324 1.60 -25.30 -14.49
N VAL A 325 1.70 -26.22 -15.44
CA VAL A 325 0.77 -26.31 -16.59
C VAL A 325 -0.70 -26.49 -16.17
N PRO A 326 -1.08 -27.34 -15.21
CA PRO A 326 -2.48 -27.43 -14.75
C PRO A 326 -3.01 -26.10 -14.21
N THR A 327 -2.22 -25.38 -13.40
CA THR A 327 -2.61 -24.06 -12.87
C THR A 327 -2.79 -23.06 -14.01
N ALA A 328 -1.81 -22.95 -14.91
CA ALA A 328 -1.91 -22.07 -16.07
C ALA A 328 -3.09 -22.41 -16.99
N SER A 329 -3.43 -23.70 -17.11
CA SER A 329 -4.57 -24.17 -17.90
C SER A 329 -5.91 -23.70 -17.32
N ILE A 330 -6.08 -23.75 -15.99
CA ILE A 330 -7.26 -23.15 -15.32
C ILE A 330 -7.32 -21.66 -15.64
N ILE A 331 -6.23 -20.93 -15.38
CA ILE A 331 -6.15 -19.48 -15.58
C ILE A 331 -6.48 -19.13 -17.03
N SER A 332 -5.98 -19.90 -18.01
CA SER A 332 -6.17 -19.65 -19.45
C SER A 332 -7.64 -19.56 -19.87
N LYS A 333 -8.50 -20.39 -19.28
CA LYS A 333 -9.93 -20.50 -19.58
C LYS A 333 -10.78 -19.41 -18.91
N GLU A 334 -10.21 -18.67 -17.98
CA GLU A 334 -10.91 -17.74 -17.10
C GLU A 334 -10.66 -16.26 -17.43
N VAL A 335 -11.59 -15.38 -17.05
CA VAL A 335 -11.36 -13.93 -17.11
C VAL A 335 -10.59 -13.51 -15.86
N SER A 336 -9.37 -13.01 -16.07
CA SER A 336 -8.41 -12.60 -15.04
C SER A 336 -7.62 -11.37 -15.54
N ASP A 337 -7.19 -10.52 -14.63
CA ASP A 337 -6.38 -9.33 -14.91
C ASP A 337 -4.87 -9.56 -14.88
N GLY A 338 -4.39 -10.48 -14.04
CA GLY A 338 -2.99 -10.86 -14.00
C GLY A 338 -2.68 -11.95 -12.99
N VAL A 339 -1.43 -12.40 -12.96
CA VAL A 339 -0.91 -13.33 -11.93
C VAL A 339 0.45 -12.87 -11.41
N ILE A 340 0.68 -13.04 -10.10
CA ILE A 340 1.98 -12.89 -9.43
C ILE A 340 2.39 -14.22 -8.76
N ALA A 341 3.63 -14.65 -8.99
CA ALA A 341 4.18 -15.91 -8.46
C ALA A 341 5.71 -15.82 -8.32
N PRO A 342 6.37 -16.71 -7.55
CA PRO A 342 7.83 -16.70 -7.43
C PRO A 342 8.54 -17.15 -8.72
N GLY A 343 7.84 -17.86 -9.60
CA GLY A 343 8.35 -18.33 -10.88
C GLY A 343 7.27 -19.04 -11.70
N TYR A 344 7.62 -19.43 -12.93
CA TYR A 344 6.72 -20.09 -13.87
C TYR A 344 7.49 -21.18 -14.60
N GLU A 345 6.89 -22.36 -14.80
CA GLU A 345 7.40 -23.31 -15.80
C GLU A 345 7.30 -22.68 -17.20
N ASP A 346 8.23 -23.01 -18.10
CA ASP A 346 8.25 -22.44 -19.46
C ASP A 346 6.93 -22.68 -20.20
N ALA A 347 6.40 -23.90 -20.14
CA ALA A 347 5.13 -24.25 -20.77
C ALA A 347 3.93 -23.50 -20.15
N ALA A 348 3.94 -23.30 -18.83
CA ALA A 348 2.92 -22.54 -18.13
C ALA A 348 2.96 -21.05 -18.54
N LEU A 349 4.15 -20.46 -18.59
CA LEU A 349 4.36 -19.08 -19.02
C LEU A 349 3.86 -18.85 -20.46
N GLU A 350 4.15 -19.77 -21.38
CA GLU A 350 3.67 -19.67 -22.77
C GLU A 350 2.15 -19.80 -22.92
N ILE A 351 1.48 -20.55 -22.03
CA ILE A 351 0.01 -20.56 -21.95
C ILE A 351 -0.51 -19.19 -21.50
N LEU A 352 0.07 -18.63 -20.44
CA LEU A 352 -0.39 -17.39 -19.82
C LEU A 352 -0.18 -16.17 -20.74
N LYS A 353 0.96 -16.10 -21.44
CA LYS A 353 1.26 -15.01 -22.39
C LYS A 353 0.21 -14.86 -23.49
N LYS A 354 -0.46 -15.94 -23.90
CA LYS A 354 -1.50 -15.89 -24.94
C LYS A 354 -2.79 -15.17 -24.50
N LYS A 355 -3.05 -15.07 -23.20
CA LYS A 355 -4.26 -14.42 -22.68
C LYS A 355 -4.29 -12.92 -23.03
N LYS A 356 -5.51 -12.39 -23.15
CA LYS A 356 -5.76 -10.98 -23.52
C LYS A 356 -4.99 -10.53 -24.77
N GLY A 357 -4.87 -11.40 -25.76
CA GLY A 357 -4.19 -11.11 -27.03
C GLY A 357 -2.71 -10.75 -26.83
N GLY A 358 -1.99 -11.45 -25.96
CA GLY A 358 -0.58 -11.17 -25.67
C GLY A 358 -0.35 -10.22 -24.49
N LYS A 359 -1.39 -9.59 -23.93
CA LYS A 359 -1.25 -8.47 -22.98
C LYS A 359 -1.57 -8.83 -21.54
N TYR A 360 -1.78 -10.11 -21.22
CA TYR A 360 -2.07 -10.54 -19.86
C TYR A 360 -0.87 -10.28 -18.93
N LEU A 361 -1.13 -9.73 -17.76
CA LEU A 361 -0.09 -9.36 -16.82
C LEU A 361 0.48 -10.60 -16.12
N VAL A 362 1.80 -10.78 -16.21
CA VAL A 362 2.53 -11.86 -15.52
C VAL A 362 3.67 -11.23 -14.75
N LEU A 363 3.63 -11.33 -13.42
CA LEU A 363 4.61 -10.78 -12.49
C LEU A 363 5.38 -11.91 -11.80
N GLN A 364 6.71 -11.86 -11.84
CA GLN A 364 7.54 -12.73 -11.04
C GLN A 364 8.05 -11.98 -9.81
N ILE A 365 7.78 -12.47 -8.60
CA ILE A 365 8.24 -11.84 -7.35
C ILE A 365 9.43 -12.59 -6.76
N ASP A 366 10.35 -11.86 -6.15
CA ASP A 366 11.40 -12.42 -5.30
C ASP A 366 10.77 -12.95 -4.00
N PRO A 367 10.79 -14.26 -3.74
CA PRO A 367 10.18 -14.82 -2.55
C PRO A 367 10.89 -14.44 -1.26
N ASP A 368 12.17 -14.06 -1.33
CA ASP A 368 13.00 -13.75 -0.17
C ASP A 368 12.91 -12.27 0.24
N TYR A 369 12.30 -11.44 -0.60
CA TYR A 369 12.06 -10.04 -0.28
C TYR A 369 11.24 -9.89 1.01
N THR A 370 11.71 -8.97 1.85
CA THR A 370 11.06 -8.54 3.09
C THR A 370 11.00 -7.01 3.10
N PRO A 371 9.81 -6.39 3.24
CA PRO A 371 9.68 -4.94 3.31
C PRO A 371 10.23 -4.38 4.63
N GLU A 372 10.52 -3.08 4.66
CA GLU A 372 10.88 -2.37 5.90
C GLU A 372 9.76 -2.46 6.94
N SER A 373 10.12 -2.37 8.23
CA SER A 373 9.17 -2.45 9.34
C SER A 373 8.25 -1.23 9.43
N THR A 374 8.67 -0.08 8.91
CA THR A 374 7.88 1.15 8.90
C THR A 374 7.26 1.38 7.54
N GLU A 375 5.98 1.71 7.50
CA GLU A 375 5.26 2.13 6.30
C GLU A 375 4.69 3.54 6.45
N THR A 376 4.55 4.23 5.32
CA THR A 376 4.01 5.59 5.25
C THR A 376 2.96 5.68 4.16
N ARG A 377 1.90 6.47 4.40
CA ARG A 377 0.92 6.82 3.37
C ARG A 377 0.47 8.27 3.51
N THR A 378 0.03 8.87 2.41
CA THR A 378 -0.49 10.24 2.39
C THR A 378 -2.00 10.23 2.27
N VAL A 379 -2.69 10.90 3.21
CA VAL A 379 -4.15 11.08 3.21
C VAL A 379 -4.45 12.56 3.35
N TYR A 380 -5.15 13.14 2.37
CA TYR A 380 -5.49 14.58 2.34
C TYR A 380 -4.28 15.51 2.59
N GLY A 381 -3.13 15.15 2.01
CA GLY A 381 -1.87 15.90 2.18
C GLY A 381 -1.13 15.65 3.50
N VAL A 382 -1.71 14.88 4.42
CA VAL A 382 -1.09 14.50 5.70
C VAL A 382 -0.37 13.17 5.56
N THR A 383 0.89 13.10 5.98
CA THR A 383 1.67 11.85 6.05
C THR A 383 1.34 11.10 7.34
N LEU A 384 0.84 9.87 7.20
CA LEU A 384 0.66 8.91 8.29
C LEU A 384 1.79 7.89 8.23
N GLN A 385 2.37 7.55 9.38
CA GLN A 385 3.47 6.60 9.52
C GLN A 385 3.15 5.60 10.63
N GLN A 386 3.42 4.32 10.40
CA GLN A 386 3.21 3.24 11.37
C GLN A 386 4.20 2.09 11.18
N HIS A 387 4.31 1.22 12.19
CA HIS A 387 4.90 -0.11 12.01
C HIS A 387 3.91 -0.97 11.20
N ARG A 388 4.40 -1.68 10.18
CA ARG A 388 3.57 -2.54 9.33
C ARG A 388 2.99 -3.71 10.13
N ASN A 389 1.89 -4.29 9.66
CA ASN A 389 1.36 -5.51 10.29
C ASN A 389 2.20 -6.75 9.92
N ASP A 390 3.16 -7.09 10.78
CA ASP A 390 4.05 -8.25 10.66
C ASP A 390 3.72 -9.39 11.64
N VAL A 391 2.52 -9.38 12.23
CA VAL A 391 2.07 -10.46 13.13
C VAL A 391 2.03 -11.79 12.37
N GLU A 392 2.67 -12.81 12.92
CA GLU A 392 2.62 -14.17 12.39
C GLU A 392 1.35 -14.90 12.84
N ILE A 393 0.62 -15.46 11.88
CA ILE A 393 -0.55 -16.30 12.13
C ILE A 393 -0.20 -17.72 11.73
N THR A 394 -0.21 -18.64 12.68
CA THR A 394 0.13 -20.04 12.49
C THR A 394 -0.90 -20.93 13.19
N PRO A 395 -0.88 -22.26 13.00
CA PRO A 395 -1.72 -23.16 13.78
C PRO A 395 -1.64 -22.95 15.31
N SER A 396 -0.47 -22.58 15.83
CA SER A 396 -0.28 -22.33 17.27
C SER A 396 -0.90 -21.03 17.78
N SER A 397 -1.31 -20.12 16.88
CA SER A 397 -2.04 -18.89 17.24
C SER A 397 -3.40 -19.18 17.88
N PHE A 398 -3.94 -20.40 17.72
CA PHE A 398 -5.26 -20.83 18.19
C PHE A 398 -5.17 -21.77 19.41
N SER A 399 -4.17 -21.59 20.26
CA SER A 399 -3.88 -22.48 21.40
C SER A 399 -4.75 -22.25 22.63
N ARG A 400 -5.48 -21.12 22.71
CA ARG A 400 -6.34 -20.77 23.85
C ARG A 400 -7.81 -20.86 23.48
N THR A 401 -8.42 -22.00 23.79
CA THR A 401 -9.87 -22.16 23.73
C THR A 401 -10.52 -21.50 24.95
N ILE A 402 -11.51 -20.65 24.69
CA ILE A 402 -12.27 -19.95 25.73
C ILE A 402 -13.45 -20.79 26.20
N THR A 403 -14.23 -21.34 25.26
CA THR A 403 -15.32 -22.26 25.57
C THR A 403 -15.50 -23.31 24.45
N PRO A 404 -15.78 -24.58 24.79
CA PRO A 404 -15.69 -25.13 26.15
C PRO A 404 -14.23 -25.14 26.63
N LYS A 405 -14.02 -25.01 27.95
CA LYS A 405 -12.66 -24.99 28.53
C LYS A 405 -11.89 -26.26 28.17
N ASP A 406 -10.59 -26.13 27.97
CA ASP A 406 -9.65 -27.23 27.68
C ASP A 406 -9.96 -28.05 26.42
N PHE A 407 -10.81 -27.54 25.52
CA PHE A 407 -11.09 -28.21 24.25
C PHE A 407 -9.92 -28.07 23.28
N SER A 408 -9.47 -29.20 22.73
CA SER A 408 -8.42 -29.26 21.71
C SER A 408 -9.02 -29.21 20.31
N LEU A 409 -8.61 -28.23 19.52
CA LEU A 409 -9.06 -28.09 18.13
C LEU A 409 -8.56 -29.27 17.26
N PRO A 410 -9.43 -29.87 16.43
CA PRO A 410 -8.96 -30.81 15.42
C PRO A 410 -8.11 -30.09 14.38
N GLU A 411 -7.15 -30.80 13.78
CA GLU A 411 -6.22 -30.24 12.78
C GLU A 411 -6.94 -29.54 11.62
N SER A 412 -8.10 -30.05 11.19
CA SER A 412 -8.91 -29.43 10.15
C SER A 412 -9.44 -28.06 10.55
N ALA A 413 -9.91 -27.90 11.79
CA ALA A 413 -10.40 -26.63 12.31
C ALA A 413 -9.26 -25.63 12.47
N THR A 414 -8.11 -26.07 13.01
CA THR A 414 -6.93 -25.22 13.16
C THR A 414 -6.43 -24.75 11.78
N ARG A 415 -6.34 -25.66 10.80
CA ARG A 415 -5.99 -25.32 9.40
C ARG A 415 -6.95 -24.28 8.83
N ASP A 416 -8.26 -24.49 8.97
CA ASP A 416 -9.27 -23.60 8.38
C ASP A 416 -9.30 -22.24 9.08
N LEU A 417 -9.08 -22.20 10.40
CA LEU A 417 -8.93 -20.96 11.15
C LEU A 417 -7.68 -20.20 10.71
N THR A 418 -6.55 -20.87 10.51
CA THR A 418 -5.34 -20.25 9.94
C THR A 418 -5.64 -19.65 8.56
N VAL A 419 -6.34 -20.37 7.68
CA VAL A 419 -6.74 -19.84 6.36
C VAL A 419 -7.63 -18.60 6.49
N ALA A 420 -8.68 -18.67 7.32
CA ALA A 420 -9.61 -17.56 7.52
C ALA A 420 -8.91 -16.33 8.11
N THR A 421 -8.10 -16.50 9.15
CA THR A 421 -7.45 -15.39 9.85
C THR A 421 -6.35 -14.73 9.00
N ILE A 422 -5.56 -15.51 8.24
CA ILE A 422 -4.60 -14.93 7.28
C ILE A 422 -5.34 -14.18 6.17
N ALA A 423 -6.46 -14.70 5.65
CA ALA A 423 -7.24 -13.97 4.66
C ALA A 423 -7.74 -12.60 5.19
N LEU A 424 -8.18 -12.54 6.44
CA LEU A 424 -8.64 -11.31 7.10
C LEU A 424 -7.52 -10.28 7.27
N LYS A 425 -6.30 -10.71 7.58
CA LYS A 425 -5.13 -9.81 7.69
C LYS A 425 -4.90 -8.96 6.44
N TYR A 426 -5.36 -9.43 5.28
CA TYR A 426 -5.22 -8.77 3.97
C TYR A 426 -6.56 -8.39 3.33
N THR A 427 -7.63 -8.29 4.13
CA THR A 427 -8.96 -7.88 3.68
C THR A 427 -9.28 -6.49 4.19
N GLN A 428 -9.83 -5.61 3.34
CA GLN A 428 -10.26 -4.27 3.77
C GLN A 428 -11.26 -4.37 4.93
N SER A 429 -11.01 -3.65 6.02
CA SER A 429 -11.81 -3.75 7.24
C SER A 429 -13.11 -2.94 7.21
N ASN A 430 -14.13 -3.31 8.00
CA ASN A 430 -14.17 -4.51 8.86
C ASN A 430 -14.45 -5.78 8.05
N SER A 431 -13.87 -6.89 8.47
CA SER A 431 -13.90 -8.14 7.74
C SER A 431 -14.22 -9.38 8.60
N VAL A 432 -14.98 -10.31 8.02
CA VAL A 432 -15.35 -11.62 8.61
C VAL A 432 -15.17 -12.68 7.54
N CYS A 433 -14.56 -13.81 7.89
CA CYS A 433 -14.23 -14.87 6.95
C CYS A 433 -14.67 -16.23 7.47
N TYR A 434 -15.44 -16.93 6.66
CA TYR A 434 -15.81 -18.33 6.83
C TYR A 434 -14.87 -19.19 6.00
N ALA A 435 -14.36 -20.27 6.57
CA ALA A 435 -13.49 -21.21 5.87
C ALA A 435 -13.88 -22.67 6.15
N LYS A 436 -13.57 -23.53 5.19
CA LYS A 436 -13.74 -24.98 5.27
C LYS A 436 -12.82 -25.65 4.25
N ASN A 437 -12.30 -26.84 4.54
CA ASN A 437 -11.48 -27.64 3.61
C ASN A 437 -10.25 -26.90 3.06
N GLY A 438 -9.63 -26.05 3.87
CA GLY A 438 -8.43 -25.29 3.52
C GLY A 438 -8.70 -24.13 2.57
N GLN A 439 -9.95 -23.66 2.47
CA GLN A 439 -10.30 -22.49 1.65
C GLN A 439 -11.26 -21.54 2.36
N VAL A 440 -11.23 -20.28 1.92
CA VAL A 440 -12.32 -19.35 2.13
C VAL A 440 -13.58 -19.88 1.43
N VAL A 441 -14.70 -19.86 2.15
CA VAL A 441 -16.03 -20.21 1.62
C VAL A 441 -16.99 -19.02 1.62
N GLY A 442 -16.75 -18.01 2.46
CA GLY A 442 -17.49 -16.75 2.45
C GLY A 442 -16.71 -15.66 3.15
N LEU A 443 -16.67 -14.45 2.58
CA LEU A 443 -15.85 -13.36 3.10
C LEU A 443 -16.55 -12.01 2.90
N GLY A 444 -16.62 -11.25 3.98
CA GLY A 444 -17.09 -9.87 3.99
C GLY A 444 -15.92 -8.91 4.16
N ALA A 445 -15.95 -7.82 3.38
CA ALA A 445 -14.90 -6.81 3.33
C ALA A 445 -15.51 -5.40 3.33
N GLY A 446 -14.79 -4.43 3.90
CA GLY A 446 -15.12 -3.01 3.85
C GLY A 446 -16.42 -2.64 4.58
N GLN A 447 -16.91 -3.50 5.48
CA GLN A 447 -18.18 -3.29 6.17
C GLN A 447 -18.00 -2.45 7.43
N GLN A 448 -19.07 -1.75 7.84
CA GLN A 448 -19.03 -0.82 8.97
C GLN A 448 -19.66 -1.40 10.24
N SER A 449 -20.57 -2.37 10.08
CA SER A 449 -21.24 -3.08 11.19
C SER A 449 -20.77 -4.53 11.23
N ARG A 450 -20.35 -4.99 12.42
CA ARG A 450 -19.85 -6.37 12.59
C ARG A 450 -20.88 -7.40 12.18
N ILE A 451 -22.12 -7.27 12.65
CA ILE A 451 -23.20 -8.20 12.30
C ILE A 451 -23.55 -8.15 10.81
N HIS A 452 -23.50 -6.99 10.16
CA HIS A 452 -23.70 -6.92 8.71
C HIS A 452 -22.57 -7.62 7.95
N CYS A 453 -21.33 -7.49 8.41
CA CYS A 453 -20.21 -8.22 7.86
C CYS A 453 -20.37 -9.74 8.04
N THR A 454 -20.76 -10.18 9.24
CA THR A 454 -21.02 -11.60 9.55
C THR A 454 -22.15 -12.18 8.71
N ARG A 455 -23.22 -11.40 8.47
CA ARG A 455 -24.33 -11.79 7.59
C ARG A 455 -23.87 -11.90 6.13
N LEU A 456 -23.24 -10.87 5.59
CA LEU A 456 -22.76 -10.86 4.21
C LEU A 456 -21.77 -12.00 3.94
N ALA A 457 -20.80 -12.20 4.83
CA ALA A 457 -19.84 -13.29 4.71
C ALA A 457 -20.52 -14.67 4.83
N GLY A 458 -21.50 -14.81 5.72
CA GLY A 458 -22.30 -16.02 5.86
C GLY A 458 -23.16 -16.30 4.62
N ASP A 459 -23.80 -15.29 4.03
CA ASP A 459 -24.66 -15.45 2.86
C ASP A 459 -23.83 -15.95 1.66
N LYS A 460 -22.57 -15.48 1.54
CA LYS A 460 -21.62 -16.01 0.56
C LYS A 460 -21.23 -17.47 0.83
N ALA A 461 -21.03 -17.84 2.10
CA ALA A 461 -20.76 -19.23 2.48
C ALA A 461 -21.93 -20.15 2.13
N ASP A 462 -23.15 -19.69 2.39
CA ASP A 462 -24.39 -20.41 2.08
C ASP A 462 -24.54 -20.56 0.56
N ASN A 463 -24.36 -19.48 -0.21
CA ASN A 463 -24.40 -19.55 -1.68
C ASN A 463 -23.38 -20.55 -2.24
N LEU A 464 -22.15 -20.58 -1.71
CA LEU A 464 -21.18 -21.60 -2.11
C LEU A 464 -21.66 -23.01 -1.78
N TRP A 465 -22.22 -23.23 -0.59
CA TRP A 465 -22.75 -24.53 -0.19
C TRP A 465 -23.90 -25.01 -1.10
N PHE A 466 -24.82 -24.12 -1.47
CA PHE A 466 -25.91 -24.45 -2.37
C PHE A 466 -25.43 -24.81 -3.79
N ARG A 467 -24.23 -24.38 -4.21
CA ARG A 467 -23.65 -24.83 -5.48
C ARG A 467 -23.31 -26.32 -5.52
N PHE A 468 -23.21 -26.97 -4.36
CA PHE A 468 -23.04 -28.42 -4.24
C PHE A 468 -24.36 -29.19 -4.27
N HIS A 469 -25.52 -28.50 -4.23
CA HIS A 469 -26.81 -29.17 -4.22
C HIS A 469 -27.01 -30.01 -5.50
N PRO A 470 -27.57 -31.24 -5.44
CA PRO A 470 -27.80 -32.09 -6.61
C PRO A 470 -28.56 -31.41 -7.75
N LYS A 471 -29.54 -30.56 -7.41
CA LYS A 471 -30.27 -29.70 -8.37
C LYS A 471 -29.33 -28.80 -9.18
N VAL A 472 -28.29 -28.22 -8.57
CA VAL A 472 -27.30 -27.36 -9.25
C VAL A 472 -26.31 -28.20 -10.06
N LEU A 473 -25.80 -29.28 -9.49
CA LEU A 473 -24.89 -30.21 -10.18
C LEU A 473 -25.57 -30.90 -11.38
N GLY A 474 -26.89 -31.04 -11.34
CA GLY A 474 -27.72 -31.68 -12.36
C GLY A 474 -28.21 -30.76 -13.48
N ILE A 475 -27.91 -29.46 -13.45
CA ILE A 475 -28.40 -28.48 -14.44
C ILE A 475 -28.09 -28.92 -15.88
N LYS A 476 -29.12 -28.86 -16.74
CA LYS A 476 -29.03 -29.16 -18.17
C LYS A 476 -28.80 -27.87 -18.97
N TRP A 477 -27.54 -27.62 -19.28
CA TRP A 477 -27.14 -26.43 -20.04
C TRP A 477 -27.39 -26.62 -21.53
N LYS A 478 -27.96 -25.58 -22.16
CA LYS A 478 -28.03 -25.50 -23.62
C LYS A 478 -26.63 -25.55 -24.23
N LYS A 479 -26.50 -26.20 -25.39
CA LYS A 479 -25.22 -26.27 -26.11
C LYS A 479 -24.71 -24.86 -26.44
N GLY A 480 -23.48 -24.57 -26.03
CA GLY A 480 -22.80 -23.29 -26.30
C GLY A 480 -22.87 -22.27 -25.15
N THR A 481 -23.60 -22.52 -24.07
CA THR A 481 -23.63 -21.63 -22.89
C THR A 481 -22.22 -21.47 -22.30
N LYS A 482 -21.75 -20.22 -22.15
CA LYS A 482 -20.38 -19.90 -21.74
C LYS A 482 -20.24 -19.98 -20.22
N ARG A 483 -19.01 -20.18 -19.72
CA ARG A 483 -18.71 -20.29 -18.27
C ARG A 483 -19.21 -19.09 -17.45
N PRO A 484 -19.07 -17.82 -17.89
CA PRO A 484 -19.61 -16.68 -17.15
C PRO A 484 -21.14 -16.71 -17.03
N ASP A 485 -21.83 -17.07 -18.13
CA ASP A 485 -23.30 -17.18 -18.14
C ASP A 485 -23.77 -18.28 -17.18
N LYS A 486 -23.09 -19.44 -17.21
CA LYS A 486 -23.33 -20.52 -16.23
C LYS A 486 -23.08 -20.04 -14.80
N SER A 487 -22.08 -19.18 -14.60
CA SER A 487 -21.78 -18.64 -13.27
C SER A 487 -22.90 -17.80 -12.73
N ASN A 488 -23.33 -16.80 -13.50
CA ASN A 488 -24.39 -15.88 -13.11
C ASN A 488 -25.72 -16.61 -12.92
N ALA A 489 -26.04 -17.56 -13.81
CA ALA A 489 -27.29 -18.31 -13.71
C ALA A 489 -27.34 -19.23 -12.49
N ILE A 490 -26.21 -19.85 -12.11
CA ILE A 490 -26.12 -20.59 -10.84
C ILE A 490 -26.26 -19.65 -9.65
N ASP A 491 -25.61 -18.47 -9.69
CA ASP A 491 -25.65 -17.50 -8.59
C ASP A 491 -27.08 -17.04 -8.29
N LEU A 492 -27.84 -16.62 -9.31
CA LEU A 492 -29.25 -16.25 -9.21
C LEU A 492 -30.13 -17.38 -8.63
N LEU A 493 -29.83 -18.62 -8.99
CA LEU A 493 -30.56 -19.79 -8.48
C LEU A 493 -30.29 -20.01 -6.99
N VAL A 494 -29.03 -19.98 -6.56
CA VAL A 494 -28.66 -20.28 -5.17
C VAL A 494 -28.99 -19.12 -4.22
N SER A 495 -28.83 -17.87 -4.66
CA SER A 495 -29.17 -16.67 -3.89
C SER A 495 -30.68 -16.48 -3.69
N GLY A 496 -31.50 -17.13 -4.53
CA GLY A 496 -32.96 -16.97 -4.50
C GLY A 496 -33.46 -15.73 -5.24
N GLU A 497 -32.60 -15.12 -6.06
CA GLU A 497 -32.88 -13.89 -6.82
C GLU A 497 -33.32 -14.18 -8.27
N LEU A 498 -33.92 -15.35 -8.51
CA LEU A 498 -34.37 -15.70 -9.86
C LEU A 498 -35.31 -14.63 -10.43
N PRO A 499 -35.09 -14.19 -11.69
CA PRO A 499 -35.97 -13.23 -12.33
C PRO A 499 -37.38 -13.82 -12.44
N LYS A 500 -38.40 -12.99 -12.20
CA LYS A 500 -39.81 -13.42 -12.14
C LYS A 500 -40.52 -13.34 -13.50
N SER A 501 -40.18 -12.35 -14.32
CA SER A 501 -40.80 -12.12 -15.63
C SER A 501 -39.95 -11.18 -16.49
N GLY A 502 -40.34 -10.99 -17.75
CA GLY A 502 -39.74 -10.02 -18.65
C GLY A 502 -38.39 -10.43 -19.25
N PRO A 503 -37.67 -9.49 -19.87
CA PRO A 503 -36.47 -9.79 -20.67
C PRO A 503 -35.35 -10.49 -19.90
N GLU A 504 -35.20 -10.17 -18.61
CA GLU A 504 -34.21 -10.83 -17.75
C GLU A 504 -34.54 -12.32 -17.53
N ARG A 505 -35.83 -12.64 -17.37
CA ARG A 505 -36.30 -14.02 -17.26
C ARG A 505 -36.08 -14.78 -18.57
N GLU A 506 -36.45 -14.18 -19.70
CA GLU A 506 -36.23 -14.77 -21.03
C GLU A 506 -34.74 -15.05 -21.27
N GLN A 507 -33.87 -14.12 -20.89
CA GLN A 507 -32.41 -14.30 -20.98
C GLN A 507 -31.92 -15.43 -20.09
N PHE A 508 -32.38 -15.50 -18.84
CA PHE A 508 -32.04 -16.57 -17.91
C PHE A 508 -32.46 -17.94 -18.48
N GLU A 509 -33.71 -18.07 -18.91
CA GLU A 509 -34.25 -19.33 -19.44
C GLU A 509 -33.52 -19.81 -20.70
N ALA A 510 -33.03 -18.89 -21.52
CA ALA A 510 -32.32 -19.21 -22.76
C ALA A 510 -31.01 -20.00 -22.58
N PHE A 511 -30.47 -20.06 -21.35
CA PHE A 511 -29.23 -20.79 -21.05
C PHE A 511 -29.42 -22.30 -20.84
N PHE A 512 -30.66 -22.77 -20.71
CA PHE A 512 -30.99 -24.11 -20.27
C PHE A 512 -31.73 -24.91 -21.34
N ASP A 513 -31.50 -26.22 -21.38
CA ASP A 513 -32.39 -27.15 -22.09
C ASP A 513 -33.63 -27.46 -21.22
N GLU A 514 -33.44 -27.49 -19.90
CA GLU A 514 -34.49 -27.62 -18.88
C GLU A 514 -34.24 -26.57 -17.80
N VAL A 515 -35.15 -25.61 -17.67
CA VAL A 515 -35.00 -24.50 -16.72
C VAL A 515 -35.10 -25.04 -15.29
N PRO A 516 -34.08 -24.85 -14.44
CA PRO A 516 -34.14 -25.33 -13.07
C PRO A 516 -35.22 -24.59 -12.27
N ALA A 517 -36.02 -25.34 -11.53
CA ALA A 517 -36.98 -24.77 -10.59
C ALA A 517 -36.24 -24.06 -9.44
N ALA A 518 -36.86 -23.00 -8.90
CA ALA A 518 -36.40 -22.36 -7.67
C ALA A 518 -36.29 -23.38 -6.54
N PHE A 519 -35.43 -23.07 -5.56
CA PHE A 519 -35.43 -23.82 -4.30
C PHE A 519 -36.69 -23.48 -3.48
N THR A 520 -37.40 -24.49 -3.00
CA THR A 520 -38.46 -24.29 -2.01
C THR A 520 -37.87 -23.95 -0.63
N GLU A 521 -38.70 -23.47 0.29
CA GLU A 521 -38.25 -23.19 1.66
C GLU A 521 -37.76 -24.48 2.34
N GLU A 522 -38.48 -25.60 2.16
CA GLU A 522 -38.12 -26.90 2.71
C GLU A 522 -36.79 -27.41 2.16
N GLU A 523 -36.56 -27.31 0.84
CA GLU A 523 -35.27 -27.69 0.24
C GLU A 523 -34.13 -26.84 0.79
N ARG A 524 -34.38 -25.55 1.06
CA ARG A 524 -33.36 -24.67 1.65
C ARG A 524 -33.04 -25.07 3.08
N GLU A 525 -34.05 -25.35 3.89
CA GLU A 525 -33.89 -25.80 5.28
C GLU A 525 -33.13 -27.13 5.34
N GLU A 526 -33.57 -28.12 4.55
CA GLU A 526 -32.94 -29.45 4.50
C GLU A 526 -31.48 -29.41 4.03
N TRP A 527 -31.17 -28.58 3.03
CA TRP A 527 -29.80 -28.47 2.54
C TRP A 527 -28.89 -27.69 3.49
N SER A 528 -29.39 -26.60 4.08
CA SER A 528 -28.63 -25.79 5.04
C SER A 528 -28.29 -26.59 6.29
N ALA A 529 -29.20 -27.44 6.76
CA ALA A 529 -28.98 -28.32 7.91
C ALA A 529 -27.84 -29.34 7.71
N LYS A 530 -27.43 -29.62 6.47
CA LYS A 530 -26.31 -30.52 6.14
C LYS A 530 -24.94 -29.85 6.18
N GLN A 531 -24.89 -28.51 6.27
CA GLN A 531 -23.64 -27.78 6.37
C GLN A 531 -23.08 -27.91 7.80
N SER A 532 -21.88 -28.49 7.93
CA SER A 532 -21.19 -28.66 9.22
C SER A 532 -19.70 -28.31 9.12
N ASP A 533 -19.05 -28.23 10.28
CA ASP A 533 -17.60 -28.10 10.44
C ASP A 533 -16.99 -26.91 9.68
N VAL A 534 -17.77 -25.84 9.54
CA VAL A 534 -17.29 -24.55 9.06
C VAL A 534 -16.61 -23.83 10.22
N VAL A 535 -15.57 -23.05 9.92
CA VAL A 535 -14.98 -22.12 10.88
C VAL A 535 -15.33 -20.69 10.49
N VAL A 536 -15.36 -19.79 11.47
CA VAL A 536 -15.43 -18.35 11.22
C VAL A 536 -14.33 -17.64 11.98
N SER A 537 -13.68 -16.68 11.32
CA SER A 537 -12.78 -15.74 11.95
C SER A 537 -13.26 -14.30 11.75
N SER A 538 -12.93 -13.42 12.70
CA SER A 538 -13.28 -11.99 12.66
C SER A 538 -12.05 -11.14 12.99
N ASP A 539 -11.81 -10.08 12.21
CA ASP A 539 -10.65 -9.19 12.40
C ASP A 539 -10.71 -8.36 13.69
N ALA A 540 -11.88 -8.29 14.34
CA ALA A 540 -12.09 -7.72 15.67
C ALA A 540 -13.12 -8.52 16.48
N PHE A 541 -13.27 -8.21 17.76
CA PHE A 541 -14.21 -8.88 18.67
C PHE A 541 -15.67 -8.83 18.16
N PHE A 542 -16.49 -9.78 18.62
CA PHE A 542 -17.93 -9.75 18.40
C PHE A 542 -18.63 -8.89 19.47
N PRO A 543 -19.33 -7.81 19.10
CA PRO A 543 -20.00 -6.94 20.07
C PRO A 543 -21.20 -7.62 20.76
N PHE A 544 -21.90 -8.52 20.05
CA PHE A 544 -23.14 -9.14 20.51
C PHE A 544 -23.29 -10.58 19.98
N ILE A 545 -24.18 -11.32 20.64
CA ILE A 545 -24.50 -12.74 20.41
C ILE A 545 -25.12 -13.03 19.04
N ASP A 546 -25.66 -12.01 18.35
CA ASP A 546 -26.26 -12.13 17.03
C ASP A 546 -25.27 -12.63 15.96
N ASN A 547 -23.97 -12.32 16.12
CA ASN A 547 -22.90 -12.84 15.28
C ASN A 547 -22.76 -14.36 15.43
N VAL A 548 -22.84 -14.86 16.67
CA VAL A 548 -22.76 -16.30 16.97
C VAL A 548 -23.96 -17.02 16.37
N TYR A 549 -25.18 -16.49 16.57
CA TYR A 549 -26.37 -17.05 15.97
C TYR A 549 -26.32 -17.07 14.44
N ARG A 550 -25.85 -15.99 13.80
CA ARG A 550 -25.71 -15.97 12.33
C ARG A 550 -24.68 -16.98 11.86
N ALA A 551 -23.53 -17.07 12.53
CA ALA A 551 -22.49 -18.02 12.17
C ALA A 551 -22.98 -19.46 12.29
N HIS A 552 -23.70 -19.79 13.37
CA HIS A 552 -24.25 -21.13 13.57
C HIS A 552 -25.17 -21.60 12.44
N ARG A 553 -25.98 -20.69 11.86
CA ARG A 553 -26.87 -21.01 10.72
C ARG A 553 -26.13 -21.43 9.44
N SER A 554 -24.85 -21.09 9.31
CA SER A 554 -23.97 -21.53 8.22
C SER A 554 -23.07 -22.69 8.65
N GLY A 555 -23.52 -23.54 9.57
CA GLY A 555 -22.79 -24.74 9.96
C GLY A 555 -21.47 -24.49 10.69
N VAL A 556 -21.28 -23.28 11.25
CA VAL A 556 -20.06 -22.97 12.00
C VAL A 556 -20.03 -23.77 13.29
N LYS A 557 -18.86 -24.35 13.55
CA LYS A 557 -18.55 -25.09 14.77
C LYS A 557 -17.37 -24.49 15.54
N TYR A 558 -16.51 -23.72 14.87
CA TYR A 558 -15.31 -23.12 15.45
C TYR A 558 -15.27 -21.62 15.13
N ILE A 559 -15.09 -20.79 16.15
CA ILE A 559 -14.98 -19.34 16.06
C ILE A 559 -13.58 -18.91 16.51
N ALA A 560 -12.93 -18.02 15.78
CA ALA A 560 -11.75 -17.30 16.26
C ALA A 560 -11.89 -15.80 16.10
N ALA A 561 -11.88 -15.07 17.22
CA ALA A 561 -11.91 -13.61 17.21
C ALA A 561 -11.16 -13.05 18.43
N PRO A 562 -10.72 -11.78 18.37
CA PRO A 562 -10.25 -11.08 19.56
C PRO A 562 -11.32 -11.04 20.65
N ALA A 563 -10.88 -11.16 21.90
CA ALA A 563 -11.66 -10.73 23.05
C ALA A 563 -11.53 -9.21 23.26
N GLY A 564 -12.27 -8.65 24.20
CA GLY A 564 -12.26 -7.24 24.57
C GLY A 564 -13.61 -6.54 24.47
N SER A 565 -14.70 -7.26 24.18
CA SER A 565 -16.05 -6.71 24.26
C SER A 565 -16.51 -6.65 25.72
N GLN A 566 -17.30 -5.63 26.07
CA GLN A 566 -18.03 -5.64 27.35
C GLN A 566 -19.02 -6.81 27.45
N ASN A 567 -19.41 -7.40 26.32
CA ASN A 567 -20.36 -8.52 26.22
C ASN A 567 -19.70 -9.88 25.91
N ASP A 568 -18.38 -10.02 26.08
CA ASP A 568 -17.66 -11.25 25.78
C ASP A 568 -18.29 -12.47 26.50
N GLY A 569 -18.68 -12.33 27.76
CA GLY A 569 -19.34 -13.41 28.53
C GLY A 569 -20.59 -13.96 27.83
N ALA A 570 -21.49 -13.07 27.37
CA ALA A 570 -22.70 -13.48 26.66
C ALA A 570 -22.40 -14.15 25.30
N VAL A 571 -21.37 -13.67 24.60
CA VAL A 571 -20.91 -14.27 23.34
C VAL A 571 -20.41 -15.69 23.57
N PHE A 572 -19.57 -15.90 24.58
CA PHE A 572 -19.02 -17.21 24.93
C PHE A 572 -20.13 -18.16 25.39
N GLU A 573 -20.99 -17.74 26.31
CA GLU A 573 -22.13 -18.55 26.75
C GLU A 573 -23.05 -18.95 25.59
N THR A 574 -23.24 -18.07 24.60
CA THR A 574 -24.06 -18.39 23.42
C THR A 574 -23.36 -19.39 22.51
N ALA A 575 -22.06 -19.26 22.29
CA ALA A 575 -21.28 -20.24 21.54
C ALA A 575 -21.38 -21.63 22.19
N GLU A 576 -21.23 -21.69 23.51
CA GLU A 576 -21.35 -22.94 24.27
C GLU A 576 -22.75 -23.56 24.18
N LYS A 577 -23.82 -22.75 24.32
CA LYS A 577 -25.22 -23.21 24.16
C LYS A 577 -25.51 -23.78 22.77
N LEU A 578 -24.78 -23.34 21.74
CA LEU A 578 -24.89 -23.82 20.37
C LEU A 578 -23.88 -24.92 20.03
N ASN A 579 -23.17 -25.46 21.03
CA ASN A 579 -22.10 -26.45 20.88
C ASN A 579 -20.98 -26.02 19.93
N MET A 580 -20.70 -24.72 19.89
CA MET A 580 -19.59 -24.13 19.14
C MET A 580 -18.39 -23.93 20.05
N VAL A 581 -17.19 -24.03 19.46
CA VAL A 581 -15.93 -23.76 20.13
C VAL A 581 -15.52 -22.33 19.83
N PHE A 582 -15.29 -21.53 20.87
CA PHE A 582 -14.73 -20.18 20.74
C PHE A 582 -13.26 -20.20 21.14
N VAL A 583 -12.40 -19.78 20.22
CA VAL A 583 -10.95 -19.69 20.40
C VAL A 583 -10.52 -18.23 20.39
N GLU A 584 -9.66 -17.88 21.33
CA GLU A 584 -9.11 -16.54 21.42
C GLU A 584 -8.11 -16.31 20.29
N GLN A 585 -8.35 -15.27 19.49
CA GLN A 585 -7.39 -14.75 18.52
C GLN A 585 -6.91 -13.40 19.04
N ASN A 586 -5.76 -13.38 19.72
CA ASN A 586 -5.34 -12.24 20.56
C ASN A 586 -4.97 -10.94 19.80
N THR A 587 -5.04 -10.92 18.48
CA THR A 587 -4.53 -9.79 17.68
C THR A 587 -5.62 -9.21 16.79
N ARG A 588 -5.99 -7.96 16.98
CA ARG A 588 -6.88 -7.27 16.02
C ARG A 588 -6.19 -7.09 14.66
N LEU A 589 -6.90 -7.37 13.57
CA LEU A 589 -6.34 -7.42 12.21
C LEU A 589 -6.97 -6.37 11.26
N PHE A 590 -7.07 -5.11 11.70
CA PHE A 590 -7.58 -4.07 10.82
C PHE A 590 -6.64 -3.77 9.64
N HIS A 591 -7.22 -3.53 8.47
CA HIS A 591 -6.50 -3.23 7.22
C HIS A 591 -7.28 -2.20 6.37
N HIS A 592 -6.61 -1.12 5.96
CA HIS A 592 -7.17 0.06 5.26
C HIS A 592 -6.19 0.68 4.28
#